data_AF-A0A0N4YFD8-F1
#
_entry.id   AF-A0A0N4YFD8-F1
#
_cell.length_a   1.000
_cell.length_b   1.000
_cell.length_c   1.000
_cell.angle_alpha   90.00
_cell.angle_beta   90.00
_cell.angle_gamma   90.00
#
_symmetry.space_group_name_H-M   'P 1'
#
loop_
_entity.id
_entity.type
_entity.pdbx_description
1 polymer ?
#
loop_
_entity_poly.entity_id
_entity_poly.type
_entity_poly.pdbx_seq_one_letter_code
_entity_poly.pdbx_strand_id
1 'polypeptide(L)'
;LVPHVHWIVIEDANETVSHVEDILQRTQHDYTYVAVRTPLGYPKRGWYQRTTALQLIRNETESVMGDHTEAVVYFGDDDNSYDTRLFTDYIRNVKKLGMWAVGIVGQSAVESPKVVKGSVVGYNVKWGPKRKFAVDMAGFAINVKVVLNTTAVFGKSCQRGFGAPEPCLLEDMGFTQEDIQPFGLDEQEPGTVSFVEFEVLVWHTKTVNPSIGKDARNTHGFFFEFSR
;
A
#
# COMPACT_ATOMS: atom_id res chain seq x y z
N LEU A 1 -14.06 -1.07 -11.98
CA LEU A 1 -14.28 0.36 -11.62
C LEU A 1 -13.07 1.23 -11.96
N VAL A 2 -11.84 0.80 -11.70
CA VAL A 2 -10.62 1.52 -12.11
C VAL A 2 -9.99 0.84 -13.33
N PRO A 3 -9.77 1.55 -14.46
CA PRO A 3 -9.12 0.97 -15.65
C PRO A 3 -7.59 0.97 -15.52
N HIS A 4 -6.93 0.10 -16.28
CA HIS A 4 -5.47 -0.05 -16.35
C HIS A 4 -4.83 -0.27 -14.98
N VAL A 5 -5.32 -1.31 -14.29
CA VAL A 5 -4.76 -1.79 -13.02
C VAL A 5 -4.28 -3.21 -13.26
N HIS A 6 -3.01 -3.46 -12.95
CA HIS A 6 -2.44 -4.80 -12.88
C HIS A 6 -2.33 -5.20 -11.41
N TRP A 7 -3.09 -6.22 -10.99
CA TRP A 7 -3.12 -6.65 -9.59
C TRP A 7 -2.06 -7.71 -9.33
N ILE A 8 -1.02 -7.36 -8.57
CA ILE A 8 -0.02 -8.32 -8.10
C ILE A 8 -0.47 -8.85 -6.74
N VAL A 9 -0.93 -10.09 -6.71
CA VAL A 9 -1.37 -10.78 -5.50
C VAL A 9 -0.34 -11.81 -5.09
N ILE A 10 0.20 -11.63 -3.88
CA ILE A 10 1.23 -12.49 -3.32
C ILE A 10 0.65 -13.18 -2.09
N GLU A 11 0.34 -14.47 -2.21
CA GLU A 11 -0.22 -15.26 -1.11
C GLU A 11 0.87 -15.71 -0.14
N ASP A 12 0.66 -15.54 1.17
CA ASP A 12 1.54 -16.07 2.21
C ASP A 12 1.30 -17.57 2.44
N ALA A 13 1.62 -18.38 1.42
CA ALA A 13 1.46 -19.82 1.41
C ALA A 13 2.58 -20.51 0.61
N ASN A 14 2.64 -21.85 0.67
CA ASN A 14 3.59 -22.61 -0.15
C ASN A 14 3.13 -22.77 -1.61
N GLU A 15 1.82 -22.65 -1.84
CA GLU A 15 1.14 -22.89 -3.10
C GLU A 15 -0.08 -21.95 -3.17
N THR A 16 -0.55 -21.66 -4.37
CA THR A 16 -1.75 -20.83 -4.57
C THR A 16 -3.02 -21.61 -4.27
N VAL A 17 -4.07 -20.91 -3.85
CA VAL A 17 -5.41 -21.46 -3.63
C VAL A 17 -6.31 -21.12 -4.82
N SER A 18 -6.88 -22.14 -5.46
CA SER A 18 -7.73 -21.98 -6.64
C SER A 18 -8.89 -21.01 -6.44
N HIS A 19 -9.50 -21.01 -5.24
CA HIS A 19 -10.62 -20.11 -4.92
C HIS A 19 -10.23 -18.63 -4.88
N VAL A 20 -8.97 -18.32 -4.54
CA VAL A 20 -8.44 -16.96 -4.60
C VAL A 20 -8.24 -16.57 -6.06
N GLU A 21 -7.69 -17.47 -6.87
CA GLU A 21 -7.56 -17.24 -8.32
C GLU A 21 -8.91 -17.03 -9.01
N ASP A 22 -9.93 -17.80 -8.65
CA ASP A 22 -11.30 -17.62 -9.15
C ASP A 22 -11.85 -16.21 -8.84
N ILE A 23 -11.47 -15.60 -7.71
CA ILE A 23 -11.82 -14.21 -7.39
C ILE A 23 -11.12 -13.26 -8.37
N LEU A 24 -9.82 -13.46 -8.60
CA LEU A 24 -9.03 -12.62 -9.52
C LEU A 24 -9.55 -12.70 -10.95
N GLN A 25 -9.86 -13.90 -11.45
CA GLN A 25 -10.44 -14.08 -12.78
C GLN A 25 -11.78 -13.35 -12.95
N ARG A 26 -12.59 -13.26 -11.88
CA ARG A 26 -13.87 -12.54 -11.89
C ARG A 26 -13.73 -11.02 -11.92
N THR A 27 -12.59 -10.46 -11.51
CA THR A 27 -12.41 -8.99 -11.49
C THR A 27 -12.23 -8.40 -12.88
N GLN A 28 -11.80 -9.22 -13.85
CA GLN A 28 -11.43 -8.81 -15.21
C GLN A 28 -10.27 -7.79 -15.26
N HIS A 29 -9.53 -7.64 -14.17
CA HIS A 29 -8.26 -6.93 -14.15
C HIS A 29 -7.14 -7.87 -14.58
N ASP A 30 -6.12 -7.34 -15.24
CA ASP A 30 -4.87 -8.06 -15.42
C ASP A 30 -4.27 -8.33 -14.04
N TYR A 31 -3.71 -9.52 -13.84
CA TYR A 31 -3.16 -9.91 -12.55
C TYR A 31 -1.94 -10.82 -12.67
N THR A 32 -1.09 -10.78 -11.66
CA THR A 32 -0.05 -11.79 -11.39
C THR A 32 -0.36 -12.38 -10.03
N TYR A 33 -0.49 -13.70 -9.96
CA TYR A 33 -0.82 -14.39 -8.73
C TYR A 33 0.22 -15.46 -8.43
N VAL A 34 0.93 -15.30 -7.32
CA VAL A 34 1.95 -16.23 -6.87
C VAL A 34 1.85 -16.48 -5.37
N ALA A 35 2.32 -17.64 -4.92
CA ALA A 35 2.42 -17.97 -3.51
C ALA A 35 3.87 -17.95 -3.04
N VAL A 36 4.11 -17.29 -1.92
CA VAL A 36 5.41 -17.28 -1.26
C VAL A 36 5.23 -17.22 0.25
N ARG A 37 5.66 -18.29 0.92
CA ARG A 37 5.61 -18.40 2.36
C ARG A 37 6.62 -17.46 3.01
N THR A 38 6.19 -16.72 4.03
CA THR A 38 7.03 -15.87 4.87
C THR A 38 8.20 -16.68 5.46
N PRO A 39 9.47 -16.38 5.09
CA PRO A 39 10.64 -17.08 5.61
C PRO A 39 10.89 -16.78 7.08
N LEU A 40 11.67 -17.64 7.74
CA LEU A 40 12.03 -17.45 9.13
C LEU A 40 12.77 -16.10 9.36
N GLY A 41 12.31 -15.38 10.37
CA GLY A 41 12.84 -14.08 10.78
C GLY A 41 12.20 -12.88 10.08
N TYR A 42 11.34 -13.08 9.08
CA TYR A 42 10.50 -11.99 8.57
C TYR A 42 9.25 -11.79 9.45
N PRO A 43 8.76 -10.54 9.59
CA PRO A 43 7.46 -10.29 10.21
C PRO A 43 6.34 -10.93 9.38
N LYS A 44 5.41 -11.63 10.05
CA LYS A 44 4.19 -12.18 9.45
C LYS A 44 3.13 -11.09 9.23
N ARG A 45 3.47 -10.10 8.40
CA ARG A 45 2.66 -8.90 8.10
C ARG A 45 2.80 -8.45 6.65
N GLY A 46 3.03 -9.40 5.72
CA GLY A 46 3.16 -9.09 4.30
C GLY A 46 4.49 -8.48 3.87
N TRP A 47 5.50 -8.38 4.74
CA TRP A 47 6.76 -7.68 4.40
C TRP A 47 7.50 -8.42 3.28
N TYR A 48 7.62 -9.74 3.42
CA TYR A 48 8.30 -10.55 2.41
C TYR A 48 7.50 -10.60 1.11
N GLN A 49 6.17 -10.65 1.21
CA GLN A 49 5.25 -10.65 0.08
C GLN A 49 5.40 -9.38 -0.75
N ARG A 50 5.44 -8.21 -0.11
CA ARG A 50 5.70 -6.93 -0.80
C ARG A 50 7.11 -6.89 -1.41
N THR A 51 8.11 -7.48 -0.77
CA THR A 51 9.46 -7.65 -1.36
C THR A 51 9.41 -8.51 -2.63
N THR A 52 8.69 -9.62 -2.61
CA THR A 52 8.51 -10.49 -3.79
C THR A 52 7.80 -9.74 -4.92
N ALA A 53 6.77 -8.94 -4.62
CA ALA A 53 6.12 -8.10 -5.64
C ALA A 53 7.10 -7.10 -6.28
N LEU A 54 7.94 -6.42 -5.48
CA LEU A 54 8.96 -5.52 -6.01
C LEU A 54 9.98 -6.25 -6.90
N GLN A 55 10.36 -7.48 -6.55
CA GLN A 55 11.25 -8.31 -7.36
C GLN A 55 10.60 -8.77 -8.66
N LEU A 56 9.32 -9.17 -8.64
CA LEU A 56 8.56 -9.52 -9.83
C LEU A 56 8.48 -8.34 -10.81
N ILE A 57 8.14 -7.14 -10.32
CA ILE A 57 8.10 -5.93 -11.16
C ILE A 57 9.45 -5.69 -11.86
N ARG A 58 10.57 -5.91 -11.16
CA ARG A 58 11.92 -5.72 -11.72
C ARG A 58 12.31 -6.80 -12.72
N ASN A 59 11.90 -8.04 -12.50
CA ASN A 59 12.31 -9.18 -13.31
C ASN A 59 11.38 -9.41 -14.53
N GLU A 60 10.11 -9.04 -14.39
CA GLU A 60 9.03 -9.34 -15.33
C GLU A 60 8.31 -8.05 -15.75
N THR A 61 9.06 -6.95 -15.91
CA THR A 61 8.52 -5.61 -16.19
C THR A 61 7.59 -5.61 -17.40
N GLU A 62 7.98 -6.29 -18.49
CA GLU A 62 7.15 -6.41 -19.70
C GLU A 62 5.82 -7.12 -19.42
N SER A 63 5.81 -8.17 -18.57
CA SER A 63 4.58 -8.89 -18.22
C SER A 63 3.65 -8.07 -17.33
N VAL A 64 4.19 -7.20 -16.48
CA VAL A 64 3.40 -6.38 -15.54
C VAL A 64 2.92 -5.08 -16.19
N MET A 65 3.72 -4.49 -17.07
CA MET A 65 3.42 -3.20 -17.69
C MET A 65 2.79 -3.33 -19.09
N GLY A 66 2.95 -4.48 -19.75
CA GLY A 66 2.51 -4.66 -21.14
C GLY A 66 3.14 -3.59 -22.04
N ASP A 67 2.29 -2.92 -22.84
CA ASP A 67 2.71 -1.84 -23.75
C ASP A 67 2.86 -0.47 -23.05
N HIS A 68 2.62 -0.39 -21.74
CA HIS A 68 2.71 0.87 -21.00
C HIS A 68 4.15 1.22 -20.64
N THR A 69 4.52 2.49 -20.77
CA THR A 69 5.87 3.00 -20.42
C THR A 69 5.91 3.74 -19.09
N GLU A 70 4.74 4.05 -18.52
CA GLU A 70 4.59 4.72 -17.23
C GLU A 70 3.64 3.91 -16.35
N ALA A 71 4.06 3.65 -15.12
CA ALA A 71 3.22 3.02 -14.11
C ALA A 71 3.58 3.53 -12.71
N VAL A 72 2.67 3.28 -11.77
CA VAL A 72 2.83 3.62 -10.36
C VAL A 72 2.56 2.37 -9.54
N VAL A 73 3.42 2.09 -8.59
CA VAL A 73 3.32 0.99 -7.64
C VAL A 73 2.65 1.50 -6.37
N TYR A 74 1.54 0.87 -6.00
CA TYR A 74 0.80 1.14 -4.78
C TYR A 74 0.66 -0.15 -3.95
N PHE A 75 0.89 -0.05 -2.64
CA PHE A 75 0.75 -1.19 -1.73
C PHE A 75 -0.64 -1.16 -1.09
N GLY A 76 -1.55 -1.99 -1.62
CA GLY A 76 -2.90 -2.14 -1.08
C GLY A 76 -3.01 -3.39 -0.19
N ASP A 77 -3.13 -3.20 1.12
CA ASP A 77 -3.44 -4.28 2.07
C ASP A 77 -4.90 -4.75 1.88
N ASP A 78 -5.16 -6.04 2.14
CA ASP A 78 -6.42 -6.72 1.81
C ASP A 78 -7.59 -6.38 2.75
N ASP A 79 -7.32 -5.78 3.90
CA ASP A 79 -8.31 -5.40 4.92
C ASP A 79 -8.66 -3.90 4.91
N ASN A 80 -7.96 -3.11 4.11
CA ASN A 80 -8.13 -1.66 3.99
C ASN A 80 -9.34 -1.31 3.09
N SER A 81 -9.82 -0.08 3.23
CA SER A 81 -10.91 0.46 2.42
C SER A 81 -10.43 1.59 1.53
N TYR A 82 -10.79 1.55 0.25
CA TYR A 82 -10.28 2.47 -0.78
C TYR A 82 -11.42 3.13 -1.55
N ASP A 83 -11.41 4.47 -1.61
CA ASP A 83 -12.22 5.20 -2.58
C ASP A 83 -11.58 5.06 -3.97
N THR A 84 -12.39 4.81 -5.00
CA THR A 84 -11.89 4.72 -6.39
C THR A 84 -11.18 5.98 -6.86
N ARG A 85 -11.55 7.15 -6.31
CA ARG A 85 -10.89 8.45 -6.57
C ARG A 85 -9.43 8.44 -6.17
N LEU A 86 -9.03 7.64 -5.17
CA LEU A 86 -7.62 7.48 -4.82
C LEU A 86 -6.79 7.06 -6.04
N PHE A 87 -7.32 6.14 -6.85
CA PHE A 87 -6.63 5.60 -8.02
C PHE A 87 -6.67 6.53 -9.22
N THR A 88 -7.75 7.30 -9.41
CA THR A 88 -7.90 8.21 -10.55
C THR A 88 -7.24 9.56 -10.31
N ASP A 89 -7.38 10.10 -9.10
CA ASP A 89 -7.04 11.48 -8.78
C ASP A 89 -5.63 11.57 -8.18
N TYR A 90 -5.20 10.56 -7.39
CA TYR A 90 -3.90 10.57 -6.72
C TYR A 90 -2.88 9.61 -7.35
N ILE A 91 -3.07 8.29 -7.19
CA ILE A 91 -2.07 7.25 -7.52
C ILE A 91 -1.57 7.39 -8.96
N ARG A 92 -2.46 7.48 -9.95
CA ARG A 92 -2.08 7.54 -11.37
C ARG A 92 -1.27 8.80 -11.74
N ASN A 93 -1.34 9.84 -10.92
CA ASN A 93 -0.68 11.12 -11.16
C ASN A 93 0.69 11.25 -10.50
N VAL A 94 1.12 10.25 -9.71
CA VAL A 94 2.40 10.24 -9.02
C VAL A 94 3.58 10.25 -10.00
N LYS A 95 4.43 11.28 -9.88
CA LYS A 95 5.63 11.43 -10.74
C LYS A 95 6.88 10.77 -10.18
N LYS A 96 7.03 10.77 -8.85
CA LYS A 96 8.17 10.16 -8.17
C LYS A 96 7.75 9.43 -6.89
N LEU A 97 7.31 10.17 -5.88
CA LEU A 97 6.76 9.66 -4.62
C LEU A 97 5.53 10.50 -4.26
N GLY A 98 4.34 9.89 -4.28
CA GLY A 98 3.10 10.56 -3.91
C GLY A 98 2.74 10.24 -2.46
N MET A 99 2.21 11.21 -1.71
CA MET A 99 1.68 10.98 -0.37
C MET A 99 0.38 11.71 -0.11
N TRP A 100 -0.49 11.12 0.71
CA TRP A 100 -1.81 11.65 1.07
C TRP A 100 -2.21 11.27 2.50
N ALA A 101 -3.36 11.76 2.94
CA ALA A 101 -3.95 11.44 4.24
C ALA A 101 -4.53 10.01 4.28
N VAL A 102 -4.39 9.35 5.43
CA VAL A 102 -4.96 8.02 5.70
C VAL A 102 -5.88 8.11 6.92
N GLY A 103 -7.06 7.54 6.82
CA GLY A 103 -8.06 7.49 7.90
C GLY A 103 -7.86 6.31 8.84
N ILE A 104 -8.23 6.50 10.11
CA ILE A 104 -8.31 5.48 11.16
C ILE A 104 -7.00 4.68 11.30
N VAL A 105 -5.89 5.38 11.46
CA VAL A 105 -4.54 4.81 11.50
C VAL A 105 -3.74 5.39 12.66
N GLY A 106 -2.77 4.63 13.20
CA GLY A 106 -1.88 5.14 14.24
C GLY A 106 -2.55 5.53 15.56
N GLN A 107 -3.77 5.02 15.84
CA GLN A 107 -4.65 5.46 16.94
C GLN A 107 -5.12 6.92 16.82
N SER A 108 -5.23 7.41 15.58
CA SER A 108 -5.72 8.73 15.20
C SER A 108 -6.87 8.59 14.19
N ALA A 109 -7.75 9.59 14.15
CA ALA A 109 -8.82 9.63 13.15
C ALA A 109 -8.26 9.79 11.72
N VAL A 110 -7.20 10.60 11.57
CA VAL A 110 -6.48 10.85 10.32
C VAL A 110 -5.00 11.04 10.65
N GLU A 111 -4.12 10.44 9.84
CA GLU A 111 -2.70 10.79 9.76
C GLU A 111 -2.39 11.36 8.37
N SER A 112 -1.56 12.39 8.27
CA SER A 112 -1.27 13.07 6.99
C SER A 112 0.12 13.68 6.94
N PRO A 113 0.71 13.85 5.75
CA PRO A 113 1.79 14.82 5.53
C PRO A 113 1.36 16.22 5.98
N LYS A 114 2.27 16.95 6.62
CA LYS A 114 2.11 18.38 6.91
C LYS A 114 2.70 19.16 5.74
N VAL A 115 1.83 19.82 4.98
CA VAL A 115 2.22 20.60 3.79
C VAL A 115 2.32 22.08 4.15
N VAL A 116 3.39 22.74 3.71
CA VAL A 116 3.55 24.20 3.72
C VAL A 116 4.03 24.65 2.35
N LYS A 117 3.33 25.59 1.71
CA LYS A 117 3.60 26.09 0.34
C LYS A 117 3.83 24.97 -0.67
N GLY A 118 2.93 23.99 -0.66
CA GLY A 118 2.99 22.81 -1.55
C GLY A 118 4.12 21.82 -1.26
N SER A 119 4.92 22.04 -0.21
CA SER A 119 6.04 21.17 0.18
C SER A 119 5.76 20.46 1.50
N VAL A 120 6.11 19.18 1.61
CA VAL A 120 6.00 18.46 2.89
C VAL A 120 7.08 18.93 3.86
N VAL A 121 6.69 19.43 5.02
CA VAL A 121 7.59 19.93 6.08
C VAL A 121 7.60 19.05 7.34
N GLY A 122 6.77 18.01 7.37
CA GLY A 122 6.67 17.06 8.47
C GLY A 122 5.40 16.22 8.34
N TYR A 123 4.89 15.68 9.44
CA TYR A 123 3.72 14.81 9.44
C TYR A 123 2.82 15.08 10.66
N ASN A 124 1.52 15.04 10.44
CA ASN A 124 0.49 15.05 11.47
C ASN A 124 0.21 13.60 11.88
N VAL A 125 1.02 13.07 12.79
CA VAL A 125 0.91 11.68 13.30
C VAL A 125 0.94 11.65 14.82
N LYS A 126 0.36 10.61 15.40
CA LYS A 126 0.46 10.37 16.86
C LYS A 126 1.61 9.43 17.18
N TRP A 127 1.81 8.39 16.36
CA TRP A 127 2.84 7.38 16.58
C TRP A 127 4.09 7.62 15.73
N GLY A 128 5.25 7.53 16.38
CA GLY A 128 6.56 7.66 15.72
C GLY A 128 6.73 8.96 14.90
N PRO A 129 6.43 10.16 15.44
CA PRO A 129 6.57 11.43 14.68
C PRO A 129 8.01 11.79 14.31
N LYS A 130 9.00 11.11 14.91
CA LYS A 130 10.42 11.29 14.59
C LYS A 130 10.89 10.44 13.40
N ARG A 131 10.04 9.60 12.81
CA ARG A 131 10.36 8.84 11.60
C ARG A 131 10.55 9.82 10.44
N LYS A 132 11.58 9.61 9.60
CA LYS A 132 11.83 10.45 8.43
C LYS A 132 10.66 10.46 7.45
N PHE A 133 10.03 9.30 7.28
CA PHE A 133 8.75 9.15 6.57
C PHE A 133 7.70 8.64 7.54
N ALA A 134 7.03 9.54 8.26
CA ALA A 134 5.98 9.16 9.20
C ALA A 134 4.63 9.00 8.47
N VAL A 135 4.55 7.97 7.63
CA VAL A 135 3.37 7.62 6.84
C VAL A 135 3.03 6.15 7.07
N ASP A 136 1.79 5.79 6.77
CA ASP A 136 1.31 4.41 6.70
C ASP A 136 1.51 3.82 5.29
N MET A 137 1.56 2.49 5.16
CA MET A 137 1.71 1.80 3.87
C MET A 137 0.69 2.26 2.83
N ALA A 138 -0.56 2.49 3.23
CA ALA A 138 -1.64 2.91 2.34
C ALA A 138 -1.59 4.40 1.95
N GLY A 139 -0.70 5.18 2.58
CA GLY A 139 -0.61 6.63 2.45
C GLY A 139 0.34 7.13 1.37
N PHE A 140 0.96 6.24 0.59
CA PHE A 140 1.88 6.63 -0.47
C PHE A 140 1.87 5.68 -1.67
N ALA A 141 2.35 6.18 -2.81
CA ALA A 141 2.68 5.37 -3.98
C ALA A 141 3.99 5.84 -4.63
N ILE A 142 4.62 4.94 -5.39
CA ILE A 142 5.96 5.15 -5.96
C ILE A 142 5.90 4.97 -7.47
N ASN A 143 6.51 5.89 -8.21
CA ASN A 143 6.66 5.72 -9.65
C ASN A 143 7.51 4.47 -9.97
N VAL A 144 7.05 3.63 -10.91
CA VAL A 144 7.68 2.35 -11.23
C VAL A 144 9.15 2.50 -11.62
N LYS A 145 9.55 3.62 -12.25
CA LYS A 145 10.95 3.87 -12.62
C LYS A 145 11.89 3.87 -11.43
N VAL A 146 11.43 4.31 -10.25
CA VAL A 146 12.22 4.23 -9.02
C VAL A 146 12.34 2.79 -8.53
N VAL A 147 11.27 2.00 -8.64
CA VAL A 147 11.30 0.58 -8.32
C VAL A 147 12.29 -0.18 -9.21
N LEU A 148 12.32 0.12 -10.51
CA LEU A 148 13.23 -0.49 -11.48
C LEU A 148 14.70 -0.06 -11.30
N ASN A 149 14.94 1.18 -10.85
CA ASN A 149 16.29 1.73 -10.69
C ASN A 149 16.91 1.49 -9.31
N THR A 150 16.24 0.75 -8.42
CA THR A 150 16.73 0.45 -7.07
C THR A 150 16.62 -1.03 -6.77
N THR A 151 17.42 -1.53 -5.82
CA THR A 151 17.30 -2.89 -5.28
C THR A 151 16.67 -2.92 -3.89
N ALA A 152 16.06 -1.80 -3.47
CA ALA A 152 15.45 -1.66 -2.15
C ALA A 152 14.31 -2.68 -1.96
N VAL A 153 14.21 -3.22 -0.74
CA VAL A 153 13.25 -4.25 -0.35
C VAL A 153 12.83 -4.03 1.09
N PHE A 154 11.71 -4.62 1.49
CA PHE A 154 11.34 -4.70 2.91
C PHE A 154 12.27 -5.71 3.59
N GLY A 155 13.09 -5.23 4.53
CA GLY A 155 14.02 -6.08 5.31
C GLY A 155 13.31 -6.93 6.37
N LYS A 156 14.08 -7.66 7.20
CA LYS A 156 13.51 -8.44 8.33
C LYS A 156 13.07 -7.58 9.51
N SER A 157 13.56 -6.34 9.58
CA SER A 157 13.19 -5.36 10.60
C SER A 157 13.48 -3.96 10.08
N CYS A 158 12.85 -2.96 10.67
CA CYS A 158 13.14 -1.56 10.39
C CYS A 158 13.27 -0.77 11.69
N GLN A 159 14.50 -0.58 12.16
CA GLN A 159 14.77 0.19 13.38
C GLN A 159 14.50 1.69 13.19
N ARG A 160 14.86 2.24 12.01
CA ARG A 160 14.60 3.65 11.63
C ARG A 160 13.12 4.01 11.65
N GLY A 161 12.27 3.02 11.37
CA GLY A 161 10.82 3.14 11.39
C GLY A 161 10.15 2.69 12.68
N PHE A 162 10.90 2.45 13.76
CA PHE A 162 10.37 1.92 15.02
C PHE A 162 9.53 0.64 14.85
N GLY A 163 9.94 -0.23 13.93
CA GLY A 163 9.22 -1.47 13.60
C GLY A 163 8.20 -1.33 12.48
N ALA A 164 7.94 -0.12 11.96
CA ALA A 164 7.17 0.09 10.75
C ALA A 164 8.10 0.01 9.51
N PRO A 165 7.70 -0.65 8.41
CA PRO A 165 8.56 -0.92 7.27
C PRO A 165 8.81 0.29 6.35
N GLU A 166 7.85 1.20 6.25
CA GLU A 166 7.77 2.27 5.25
C GLU A 166 9.00 3.17 5.28
N PRO A 167 9.50 3.62 6.45
CA PRO A 167 10.67 4.50 6.49
C PRO A 167 11.91 3.84 5.92
N CYS A 168 12.17 2.57 6.24
CA CYS A 168 13.34 1.89 5.69
C CYS A 168 13.23 1.70 4.18
N LEU A 169 12.07 1.27 3.67
CA LEU A 169 11.90 1.12 2.22
C LEU A 169 12.15 2.44 1.49
N LEU A 170 11.47 3.52 1.92
CA LEU A 170 11.54 4.80 1.26
C LEU A 170 12.95 5.41 1.33
N GLU A 171 13.61 5.29 2.48
CA GLU A 171 15.00 5.71 2.63
C GLU A 171 15.97 4.87 1.79
N ASP A 172 15.78 3.55 1.72
CA ASP A 172 16.65 2.65 0.94
C ASP A 172 16.44 2.80 -0.57
N MET A 173 15.29 3.31 -1.00
CA MET A 173 15.04 3.78 -2.37
C MET A 173 15.71 5.13 -2.66
N GLY A 174 16.33 5.77 -1.66
CA GLY A 174 17.03 7.03 -1.81
C GLY A 174 16.12 8.27 -1.73
N PHE A 175 14.87 8.12 -1.27
CA PHE A 175 13.97 9.27 -1.17
C PHE A 175 14.40 10.25 -0.07
N THR A 176 14.16 11.52 -0.35
CA THR A 176 14.18 12.59 0.64
C THR A 176 12.79 13.23 0.78
N GLN A 177 12.63 14.15 1.73
CA GLN A 177 11.32 14.76 1.99
C GLN A 177 10.89 15.67 0.84
N GLU A 178 11.87 16.24 0.13
CA GLU A 178 11.70 17.11 -1.04
C GLU A 178 11.19 16.35 -2.28
N ASP A 179 11.32 15.01 -2.29
CA ASP A 179 10.80 14.17 -3.37
C ASP A 179 9.29 13.93 -3.29
N ILE A 180 8.67 14.28 -2.15
CA ILE A 180 7.27 13.99 -1.89
C ILE A 180 6.38 14.98 -2.64
N GLN A 181 5.52 14.43 -3.49
CA GLN A 181 4.38 15.11 -4.08
C GLN A 181 3.15 14.90 -3.18
N PRO A 182 2.69 15.92 -2.43
CA PRO A 182 1.46 15.79 -1.64
C PRO A 182 0.23 15.77 -2.55
N PHE A 183 -0.79 14.98 -2.18
CA PHE A 183 -2.07 14.89 -2.87
C PHE A 183 -3.23 15.09 -1.89
N GLY A 184 -4.26 15.82 -2.30
CA GLY A 184 -5.45 16.07 -1.47
C GLY A 184 -5.17 16.96 -0.25
N LEU A 185 -4.05 17.69 -0.27
CA LEU A 185 -3.52 18.48 0.85
C LEU A 185 -3.10 19.89 0.40
N ASP A 186 -3.65 20.36 -0.72
CA ASP A 186 -3.29 21.65 -1.29
C ASP A 186 -3.61 22.78 -0.30
N GLU A 187 -2.65 23.71 -0.15
CA GLU A 187 -2.89 24.91 0.63
C GLU A 187 -3.91 25.81 -0.07
N GLN A 188 -4.73 26.48 0.73
CA GLN A 188 -5.53 27.58 0.23
C GLN A 188 -4.63 28.73 -0.20
N GLU A 189 -4.92 29.31 -1.37
CA GLU A 189 -4.42 30.63 -1.77
C GLU A 189 -4.67 31.63 -0.62
N PRO A 190 -3.62 32.33 -0.12
CA PRO A 190 -3.78 33.31 0.96
C PRO A 190 -4.86 34.34 0.63
N GLY A 191 -5.91 34.41 1.45
CA GLY A 191 -7.03 35.34 1.25
C GLY A 191 -8.31 34.72 0.69
N THR A 192 -8.32 33.42 0.40
CA THR A 192 -9.53 32.69 -0.02
C THR A 192 -10.22 32.09 1.19
N VAL A 193 -11.39 32.61 1.58
CA VAL A 193 -12.25 32.00 2.60
C VAL A 193 -13.06 30.88 1.92
N SER A 194 -12.38 29.80 1.55
CA SER A 194 -13.03 28.56 1.14
C SER A 194 -12.90 27.58 2.29
N PHE A 195 -13.97 26.93 2.73
CA PHE A 195 -13.85 25.79 3.61
C PHE A 195 -13.40 24.60 2.75
N VAL A 196 -12.11 24.53 2.44
CA VAL A 196 -11.55 23.35 1.79
C VAL A 196 -11.49 22.25 2.85
N GLU A 197 -12.49 21.38 2.84
CA GLU A 197 -12.43 20.14 3.60
C GLU A 197 -11.47 19.19 2.88
N PHE A 198 -10.39 18.79 3.56
CA PHE A 198 -9.52 17.76 3.05
C PHE A 198 -10.26 16.42 3.04
N GLU A 199 -10.33 15.78 1.88
CA GLU A 199 -10.92 14.45 1.75
C GLU A 199 -9.91 13.36 2.04
N VAL A 200 -10.32 12.38 2.85
CA VAL A 200 -9.59 11.13 3.05
C VAL A 200 -10.13 10.12 2.06
N LEU A 201 -9.25 9.52 1.24
CA LEU A 201 -9.63 8.56 0.19
C LEU A 201 -9.20 7.11 0.48
N VAL A 202 -8.59 6.88 1.64
CA VAL A 202 -8.16 5.55 2.10
C VAL A 202 -8.23 5.44 3.62
N TRP A 203 -8.69 4.28 4.11
CA TRP A 203 -8.83 4.00 5.53
C TRP A 203 -8.15 2.68 5.89
N HIS A 204 -7.36 2.69 6.96
CA HIS A 204 -6.72 1.50 7.51
C HIS A 204 -7.73 0.69 8.35
N THR A 205 -8.76 0.16 7.71
CA THR A 205 -9.74 -0.72 8.35
C THR A 205 -9.14 -2.08 8.70
N LYS A 206 -9.79 -2.79 9.63
CA LYS A 206 -9.47 -4.18 10.00
C LYS A 206 -10.74 -4.94 10.29
N THR A 207 -10.84 -6.15 9.77
CA THR A 207 -11.92 -7.06 10.14
C THR A 207 -11.67 -7.65 11.52
N VAL A 208 -12.72 -7.72 12.34
CA VAL A 208 -12.65 -8.40 13.64
C VAL A 208 -12.66 -9.92 13.41
N ASN A 209 -11.75 -10.64 14.08
CA ASN A 209 -11.73 -12.10 14.00
C ASN A 209 -13.07 -12.68 14.45
N PRO A 210 -13.76 -13.45 13.59
CA PRO A 210 -15.07 -14.01 13.95
C PRO A 210 -14.92 -15.10 15.03
N SER A 211 -15.86 -15.13 15.97
CA SER A 211 -15.97 -16.21 16.95
C SER A 211 -16.69 -17.40 16.32
N ILE A 212 -15.91 -18.36 15.81
CA ILE A 212 -16.43 -19.60 15.22
C ILE A 212 -16.36 -20.71 16.29
N GLY A 213 -17.51 -21.31 16.59
CA GLY A 213 -17.60 -22.41 17.57
C GLY A 213 -16.76 -23.63 17.17
N LYS A 214 -16.28 -24.39 18.16
CA LYS A 214 -15.37 -25.54 17.94
C LYS A 214 -15.96 -26.64 17.05
N ASP A 215 -17.29 -26.75 16.98
CA ASP A 215 -18.02 -27.75 16.19
C ASP A 215 -18.41 -27.26 14.78
N ALA A 216 -18.00 -26.04 14.39
CA ALA A 216 -18.36 -25.43 13.10
C ALA A 216 -17.56 -25.96 11.90
N ARG A 217 -17.12 -27.22 11.92
CA ARG A 217 -16.48 -27.87 10.76
C ARG A 217 -17.48 -28.36 9.72
N ASN A 218 -18.78 -28.37 10.03
CA ASN A 218 -19.81 -28.59 9.02
C ASN A 218 -19.98 -27.32 8.20
N THR A 219 -19.29 -27.25 7.08
CA THR A 219 -19.38 -26.11 6.15
C THR A 219 -20.58 -26.24 5.20
N HIS A 220 -21.46 -27.24 5.40
CA HIS A 220 -22.64 -27.48 4.56
C HIS A 220 -22.32 -27.58 3.05
N GLY A 221 -21.14 -28.10 2.71
CA GLY A 221 -20.67 -28.23 1.32
C GLY A 221 -20.05 -26.97 0.73
N PHE A 222 -20.00 -25.87 1.47
CA PHE A 222 -19.26 -24.66 1.07
C PHE A 222 -17.76 -24.84 1.33
N PHE A 223 -16.94 -24.27 0.45
CA PHE A 223 -15.50 -24.15 0.71
C PHE A 223 -15.28 -23.18 1.86
N PHE A 224 -14.51 -23.60 2.86
CA PHE A 224 -14.07 -22.77 3.97
C PHE A 224 -12.63 -23.12 4.30
N GLU A 225 -11.73 -22.16 4.20
CA GLU A 225 -10.37 -22.32 4.66
C GLU A 225 -10.27 -21.97 6.15
N PHE A 226 -9.93 -22.96 6.97
CA PHE A 226 -9.61 -22.72 8.37
C PHE A 226 -8.16 -22.21 8.46
N SER A 227 -7.94 -21.11 9.19
CA SER A 227 -6.59 -20.60 9.42
C SER A 227 -5.69 -21.70 9.96
N ARG A 228 -4.56 -21.95 9.28
CA ARG A 228 -3.56 -22.95 9.69
C ARG A 228 -2.75 -22.49 10.90
#